data_AF-A0AAU4G7U7-F1
#
_entry.id   AF-A0AAU4G7U7-F1
#
_cell.length_a   1.000
_cell.length_b   1.000
_cell.length_c   1.000
_cell.angle_alpha   90.00
_cell.angle_beta   90.00
_cell.angle_gamma   90.00
#
_symmetry.space_group_name_H-M   'P 1'
#
loop_
_entity.id
_entity.type
_entity.pdbx_description
1 polymer ?
#
loop_
_entity_poly.entity_id
_entity_poly.type
_entity_poly.pdbx_seq_one_letter_code
_entity_poly.pdbx_strand_id
1 'polypeptide(L)'
;MAPGQNALRIDGVVVGGYAKQVAQAAEELDAAAAGVGAAATTAERFGELGGRLGLDQSYARASDALRQQLATGAVALRSAAAALEQLASGHAQRDADAAERITSAGRTS
;
A
#
# COMPACT_ATOMS: atom_id res chain seq x y z
N MET A 1 24.77 -9.83 -33.98
CA MET A 1 24.54 -9.54 -32.55
C MET A 1 23.05 -9.27 -32.39
N ALA A 2 22.28 -10.23 -31.87
CA ALA A 2 20.83 -10.10 -31.77
C ALA A 2 20.47 -9.16 -30.61
N PRO A 3 19.69 -8.09 -30.83
CA PRO A 3 19.11 -7.32 -29.74
C PRO A 3 17.88 -8.06 -29.23
N GLY A 4 17.79 -8.30 -27.92
CA GLY A 4 16.51 -8.66 -27.29
C GLY A 4 16.53 -9.83 -26.32
N GLN A 5 17.42 -9.86 -25.33
CA GLN A 5 17.35 -10.86 -24.25
C GLN A 5 17.63 -10.30 -22.84
N ASN A 6 17.43 -9.01 -22.62
CA ASN A 6 17.46 -8.45 -21.25
C ASN A 6 16.26 -7.55 -20.95
N ALA A 7 15.12 -7.81 -21.59
CA ALA A 7 13.85 -7.34 -21.09
C ALA A 7 13.58 -8.14 -19.81
N LEU A 8 13.77 -7.51 -18.66
CA LEU A 8 13.37 -8.03 -17.35
C LEU A 8 11.93 -8.56 -17.50
N ARG A 9 11.76 -9.89 -17.60
CA ARG A 9 10.43 -10.51 -17.62
C ARG A 9 9.89 -10.35 -16.22
N ILE A 10 9.18 -9.25 -16.00
CA ILE A 10 8.44 -9.02 -14.77
C ILE A 10 7.30 -10.04 -14.76
N ASP A 11 7.42 -11.03 -13.89
CA ASP A 11 6.37 -12.02 -13.69
C ASP A 11 5.16 -11.32 -13.06
N GLY A 12 4.09 -11.18 -13.85
CA GLY A 12 2.86 -10.51 -13.43
C GLY A 12 2.19 -11.18 -12.22
N VAL A 13 2.42 -12.48 -12.01
CA VAL A 13 1.92 -13.21 -10.82
C VAL A 13 2.68 -12.76 -9.57
N VAL A 14 4.00 -12.60 -9.68
CA VAL A 14 4.85 -12.11 -8.58
C VAL A 14 4.50 -10.66 -8.24
N VAL A 15 4.34 -9.80 -9.24
CA VAL A 15 3.96 -8.40 -9.02
C VAL A 15 2.56 -8.25 -8.45
N GLY A 16 1.60 -9.06 -8.90
CA GLY A 16 0.27 -9.13 -8.30
C GLY A 16 0.31 -9.61 -6.84
N GLY A 17 1.25 -10.50 -6.50
CA GLY A 17 1.53 -10.90 -5.12
C GLY A 17 2.01 -9.75 -4.25
N TYR A 18 2.95 -8.94 -4.75
CA TYR A 18 3.41 -7.74 -4.04
C TYR A 18 2.31 -6.70 -3.88
N ALA A 19 1.49 -6.47 -4.90
CA ALA A 19 0.36 -5.56 -4.81
C ALA A 19 -0.58 -5.92 -3.66
N LYS A 20 -0.93 -7.21 -3.52
CA LYS A 20 -1.76 -7.71 -2.41
C LYS A 20 -1.11 -7.51 -1.05
N GLN A 21 0.18 -7.80 -0.91
CA GLN A 21 0.91 -7.58 0.35
C GLN A 21 0.92 -6.10 0.74
N VAL A 22 1.15 -5.21 -0.22
CA VAL A 22 1.15 -3.76 0.02
C VAL A 22 -0.25 -3.26 0.38
N ALA A 23 -1.29 -3.78 -0.27
CA ALA A 23 -2.68 -3.45 0.07
C ALA A 23 -3.03 -3.90 1.51
N GLN A 24 -2.65 -5.12 1.90
CA GLN A 24 -2.85 -5.61 3.26
C GLN A 24 -2.12 -4.74 4.30
N ALA A 25 -0.88 -4.35 4.03
CA ALA A 25 -0.13 -3.46 4.91
C ALA A 25 -0.81 -2.08 5.06
N ALA A 26 -1.49 -1.59 4.02
CA ALA A 26 -2.28 -0.37 4.12
C ALA A 26 -3.50 -0.53 5.05
N GLU A 27 -4.18 -1.67 4.99
CA GLU A 27 -5.31 -1.99 5.90
C GLU A 27 -4.84 -2.09 7.35
N GLU A 28 -3.68 -2.70 7.59
CA GLU A 28 -3.07 -2.80 8.93
C GLU A 28 -2.71 -1.42 9.50
N LEU A 29 -2.21 -0.50 8.67
CA LEU A 29 -1.96 0.89 9.07
C LEU A 29 -3.24 1.64 9.43
N ASP A 30 -4.34 1.45 8.68
CA ASP A 30 -5.63 2.06 9.01
C ASP A 30 -6.20 1.51 10.33
N ALA A 31 -6.07 0.19 10.55
CA ALA A 31 -6.48 -0.44 11.80
C ALA A 31 -5.64 0.08 12.99
N ALA A 32 -4.33 0.24 12.81
CA ALA A 32 -3.46 0.83 13.81
C ALA A 32 -3.85 2.29 14.09
N ALA A 33 -4.12 3.08 13.06
CA ALA A 33 -4.55 4.47 13.20
C ALA A 33 -5.86 4.60 13.99
N ALA A 34 -6.82 3.69 13.76
CA ALA A 34 -8.07 3.64 14.51
C ALA A 34 -7.87 3.27 16.00
N GLY A 35 -6.83 2.49 16.31
CA GLY A 35 -6.46 2.14 17.68
C GLY A 35 -5.76 3.27 18.45
N VAL A 36 -5.05 4.17 17.76
CA VAL A 36 -4.32 5.27 18.41
C VAL A 36 -5.30 6.29 19.02
N GLY A 37 -5.18 6.49 20.33
CA GLY A 37 -5.97 7.46 21.09
C GLY A 37 -7.30 6.94 21.65
N ALA A 38 -7.72 5.71 21.31
CA ALA A 38 -8.97 5.13 21.81
C ALA A 38 -8.95 4.85 23.33
N ALA A 39 -7.76 4.80 23.96
CA ALA A 39 -7.60 4.40 25.36
C ALA A 39 -7.04 5.49 26.31
N ALA A 40 -6.66 6.68 25.82
CA ALA A 40 -5.60 7.45 26.49
C ALA A 40 -5.82 8.97 26.70
N THR A 41 -7.01 9.53 26.46
CA THR A 41 -7.15 11.01 26.42
C THR A 41 -8.05 11.64 27.49
N THR A 42 -8.57 10.91 28.48
CA THR A 42 -9.32 11.55 29.57
C THR A 42 -8.38 12.13 30.63
N ALA A 43 -8.58 13.40 31.00
CA ALA A 43 -7.81 14.10 32.03
C ALA A 43 -7.73 13.36 33.38
N GLU A 44 -8.76 12.56 33.69
CA GLU A 44 -8.80 11.67 34.87
C GLU A 44 -7.63 10.67 34.92
N ARG A 45 -7.07 10.26 33.78
CA ARG A 45 -5.92 9.35 33.72
C ARG A 45 -4.59 10.01 34.10
N PHE A 46 -4.46 11.32 33.91
CA PHE A 46 -3.22 12.06 34.19
C PHE A 46 -3.22 12.74 35.56
N GLY A 47 -4.37 12.75 36.25
CA GLY A 47 -4.55 13.40 37.55
C GLY A 47 -4.44 14.93 37.47
N GLU A 48 -4.67 15.59 38.60
CA GLU A 48 -4.75 17.06 38.66
C GLU A 48 -3.41 17.74 38.29
N LEU A 49 -2.28 17.16 38.73
CA LEU A 49 -0.95 17.64 38.38
C LEU A 49 -0.67 17.48 36.88
N GLY A 50 -1.11 16.36 36.29
CA GLY A 50 -0.96 16.11 34.86
C GLY A 50 -1.77 17.07 34.00
N GLY A 51 -2.99 17.41 34.46
CA GLY A 51 -3.81 18.45 33.84
C GLY A 51 -3.18 19.84 33.91
N ARG A 52 -2.58 20.21 35.04
CA ARG A 52 -1.87 21.50 35.20
C ARG A 52 -0.63 21.60 34.31
N LEU A 53 0.02 20.47 34.03
CA LEU A 53 1.18 20.38 33.13
C LEU A 53 0.80 20.22 31.65
N GLY A 54 -0.50 20.12 31.33
CA GLY A 54 -0.99 19.97 29.95
C GLY A 54 -0.57 18.66 29.27
N LEU A 55 -0.37 17.59 30.05
CA LEU A 55 0.01 16.26 29.54
C LEU A 55 -1.09 15.66 28.66
N ASP A 56 -2.35 15.91 28.99
CA ASP A 56 -3.53 15.53 28.20
C ASP A 56 -3.49 16.12 26.78
N GLN A 57 -3.25 17.43 26.66
CA GLN A 57 -3.16 18.13 25.37
C GLN A 57 -1.90 17.75 24.59
N SER A 58 -0.80 17.47 25.29
CA SER A 58 0.44 17.02 24.66
C SER A 58 0.27 15.60 24.10
N TYR A 59 -0.33 14.70 24.87
CA TYR A 59 -0.61 13.33 24.43
C TYR A 59 -1.67 13.29 23.32
N ALA A 60 -2.70 14.13 23.40
CA ALA A 60 -3.70 14.26 22.35
C ALA A 60 -3.05 14.72 21.03
N ARG A 61 -2.20 15.76 21.06
CA ARG A 61 -1.47 16.23 19.87
C ARG A 61 -0.52 15.18 19.30
N ALA A 62 0.22 14.48 20.16
CA ALA A 62 1.11 13.40 19.73
C ALA A 62 0.32 12.24 19.09
N SER A 63 -0.78 11.83 19.71
CA SER A 63 -1.68 10.80 19.17
C SER A 63 -2.27 11.20 17.83
N ASP A 64 -2.64 12.48 17.68
CA ASP A 64 -3.19 12.99 16.42
C ASP A 64 -2.14 13.01 15.30
N ALA A 65 -0.93 13.46 15.60
CA ALA A 65 0.19 13.41 14.65
C ALA A 65 0.50 11.97 14.22
N LEU A 66 0.53 11.02 15.17
CA LEU A 66 0.71 9.60 14.89
C LEU A 66 -0.40 9.05 13.98
N ARG A 67 -1.67 9.35 14.27
CA ARG A 67 -2.81 8.95 13.41
C ARG A 67 -2.66 9.50 12.00
N GLN A 68 -2.29 10.77 11.85
CA GLN A 68 -2.13 11.39 10.56
C GLN A 68 -0.98 10.76 9.75
N GLN A 69 0.12 10.41 10.41
CA GLN A 69 1.25 9.72 9.77
C GLN A 69 0.83 8.32 9.29
N LEU A 70 0.12 7.56 10.13
CA LEU A 70 -0.37 6.22 9.77
C LEU A 70 -1.35 6.28 8.59
N ALA A 71 -2.32 7.19 8.62
CA ALA A 71 -3.27 7.40 7.53
C ALA A 71 -2.58 7.81 6.22
N THR A 72 -1.58 8.71 6.30
CA THR A 72 -0.79 9.12 5.14
C THR A 72 -0.01 7.93 4.57
N GLY A 73 0.60 7.11 5.42
CA GLY A 73 1.28 5.87 5.03
C GLY A 73 0.33 4.90 4.32
N ALA A 74 -0.86 4.67 4.86
CA ALA A 74 -1.86 3.80 4.27
C ALA A 74 -2.28 4.26 2.86
N VAL A 75 -2.46 5.57 2.64
CA VAL A 75 -2.74 6.14 1.31
C VAL A 75 -1.58 5.92 0.33
N ALA A 76 -0.34 6.10 0.79
CA ALA A 76 0.84 5.87 -0.04
C ALA A 76 0.97 4.39 -0.45
N LEU A 77 0.75 3.47 0.50
CA LEU A 77 0.76 2.02 0.21
C LEU A 77 -0.35 1.64 -0.77
N ARG A 78 -1.58 2.15 -0.61
CA ARG A 78 -2.65 1.92 -1.60
C ARG A 78 -2.28 2.40 -3.00
N SER A 79 -1.63 3.55 -3.09
CA SER A 79 -1.17 4.10 -4.38
C SER A 79 -0.10 3.19 -5.02
N ALA A 80 0.82 2.68 -4.21
CA ALA A 80 1.83 1.73 -4.66
C ALA A 80 1.21 0.39 -5.10
N ALA A 81 0.26 -0.15 -4.34
CA ALA A 81 -0.48 -1.36 -4.69
C ALA A 81 -1.20 -1.20 -6.05
N ALA A 82 -1.91 -0.08 -6.25
CA ALA A 82 -2.59 0.21 -7.51
C ALA A 82 -1.61 0.30 -8.70
N ALA A 83 -0.44 0.90 -8.52
CA ALA A 83 0.59 0.95 -9.56
C ALA A 83 1.15 -0.45 -9.90
N LEU A 84 1.34 -1.31 -8.89
CA LEU A 84 1.76 -2.70 -9.10
C LEU A 84 0.69 -3.52 -9.84
N GLU A 85 -0.60 -3.33 -9.52
CA GLU A 85 -1.70 -3.97 -10.24
C GLU A 85 -1.75 -3.55 -11.70
N GLN A 86 -1.63 -2.25 -11.98
CA GLN A 86 -1.58 -1.72 -13.35
C GLN A 86 -0.41 -2.30 -14.15
N LEU A 87 0.74 -2.45 -13.50
CA LEU A 87 1.91 -3.08 -14.11
C LEU A 87 1.65 -4.55 -14.44
N ALA A 88 1.09 -5.31 -13.49
CA ALA A 88 0.74 -6.71 -13.69
C ALA A 88 -0.28 -6.90 -14.82
N SER A 89 -1.34 -6.09 -14.86
CA SER A 89 -2.37 -6.17 -15.92
C SER A 89 -1.82 -5.75 -17.29
N GLY A 90 -0.97 -4.72 -17.34
CA GLY A 90 -0.36 -4.24 -18.58
C GLY A 90 0.64 -5.23 -19.18
N HIS A 91 1.22 -6.12 -18.38
CA HIS A 91 2.04 -7.24 -18.88
C HIS A 91 1.19 -8.42 -19.35
N ALA A 92 0.17 -8.82 -18.58
CA ALA A 92 -0.74 -9.91 -18.97
C ALA A 92 -1.42 -9.66 -20.33
N GLN A 93 -1.86 -8.41 -20.58
CA GLN A 93 -2.47 -8.04 -21.86
C GLN A 93 -1.48 -8.14 -23.04
N ARG A 94 -0.23 -7.70 -22.85
CA ARG A 94 0.81 -7.76 -23.88
C ARG A 94 1.18 -9.20 -24.24
N ASP A 95 1.20 -10.09 -23.25
CA ASP A 95 1.48 -11.51 -23.47
C ASP A 95 0.31 -12.19 -24.22
N ALA A 96 -0.94 -11.85 -23.90
CA ALA A 96 -2.12 -12.34 -24.61
C ALA A 96 -2.14 -11.86 -26.08
N ASP A 97 -1.91 -10.57 -26.33
CA ASP A 97 -1.86 -10.00 -27.68
C ASP A 97 -0.75 -10.65 -28.53
N ALA A 98 0.40 -10.97 -27.91
CA ALA A 98 1.50 -11.66 -28.59
C ALA A 98 1.14 -13.12 -28.95
N ALA A 99 0.47 -13.83 -28.04
CA ALA A 99 0.02 -15.21 -28.26
C ALA A 99 -1.03 -15.29 -29.38
N GLU A 100 -1.98 -14.35 -29.44
CA GLU A 100 -2.97 -14.29 -30.52
C GLU A 100 -2.33 -14.03 -31.89
N ARG A 101 -1.33 -13.16 -31.97
CA ARG A 101 -0.60 -12.89 -33.22
C ARG A 101 0.16 -14.11 -33.72
N ILE A 102 0.82 -14.86 -32.84
CA ILE A 102 1.51 -16.10 -33.19
C ILE A 102 0.51 -17.16 -33.68
N THR A 103 -0.62 -17.31 -32.97
CA THR A 103 -1.68 -18.28 -33.34
C THR A 103 -2.32 -17.94 -34.68
N SER A 104 -2.53 -16.64 -34.94
CA SER A 104 -3.10 -16.16 -36.19
C SER A 104 -2.14 -16.37 -37.36
N ALA A 105 -0.85 -16.10 -37.17
CA ALA A 105 0.19 -16.31 -38.18
C ALA A 105 0.37 -17.81 -38.52
N GLY A 106 0.30 -18.70 -37.53
CA GLY A 106 0.37 -20.15 -37.73
C GLY A 106 -0.87 -20.78 -38.37
N ARG A 107 -2.01 -20.07 -38.38
CA ARG A 107 -3.26 -20.52 -39.05
C ARG A 107 -3.31 -20.15 -40.53
N THR A 108 -2.53 -19.15 -40.93
CA THR A 108 -2.46 -18.64 -42.32
C THR A 108 -1.27 -19.17 -43.12
N SER A 109 -0.43 -20.03 -42.51
CA SER A 109 0.65 -20.78 -43.16
C SER A 109 0.26 -22.24 -43.34
#